data_AF-A0A2X1MH02-F1
#
_entry.id   AF-A0A2X1MH02-F1
#
_cell.length_a   1.000
_cell.length_b   1.000
_cell.length_c   1.000
_cell.angle_alpha   90.00
_cell.angle_beta   90.00
_cell.angle_gamma   90.00
#
_symmetry.space_group_name_H-M   'P 1'
#
loop_
_entity.id
_entity.type
_entity.pdbx_description
1 polymer ?
#
loop_
_entity_poly.entity_id
_entity_poly.type
_entity_poly.pdbx_seq_one_letter_code
_entity_poly.pdbx_strand_id
1 'polypeptide(L)'
;MIVMPLVFASILSAVARLHNASQLGKISFLTIGTLLFTTLIAALVGVLVTNLFGLTAEGLVQGGAETARLNAIESNYVGKVSDLSVPQLVLSFIPKNPFADLTGANPTSIISVVIFAAFLGVAALNC
;
A
#
# COMPACT_ATOMS: atom_id res chain seq x y z
N MET A 1 12.74 -1.94 14.55
CA MET A 1 12.63 -2.07 13.08
C MET A 1 13.38 -0.90 12.45
N ILE A 2 14.42 -1.15 11.63
CA ILE A 2 15.27 -0.08 11.06
C ILE A 2 14.59 0.60 9.85
N VAL A 3 13.62 -0.06 9.23
CA VAL A 3 12.94 0.42 8.01
C VAL A 3 12.22 1.75 8.24
N MET A 4 11.50 1.93 9.35
CA MET A 4 10.66 3.13 9.57
C MET A 4 11.48 4.44 9.62
N PRO A 5 12.55 4.56 10.43
CA PRO A 5 13.39 5.77 10.42
C PRO A 5 14.10 6.01 9.08
N LEU A 6 14.54 4.93 8.40
CA LEU A 6 15.21 5.06 7.10
C LEU A 6 14.27 5.59 6.03
N VAL A 7 13.02 5.09 5.99
CA VAL A 7 12.00 5.58 5.06
C VAL A 7 11.72 7.06 5.30
N PHE A 8 11.53 7.48 6.56
CA PHE A 8 11.33 8.88 6.91
C PHE A 8 12.49 9.77 6.44
N ALA A 9 13.73 9.43 6.82
CA ALA A 9 14.91 10.22 6.48
C ALA A 9 15.17 10.26 4.96
N SER A 10 14.93 9.14 4.26
CA SER A 10 15.12 9.06 2.80
C SER A 10 14.13 9.95 2.05
N ILE A 11 12.83 9.86 2.38
CA ILE A 11 11.80 10.68 1.72
C ILE A 11 11.99 12.16 2.05
N LEU A 12 12.22 12.50 3.32
CA LEU A 12 12.46 13.87 3.74
C LEU A 12 13.65 14.49 2.99
N SER A 13 14.77 13.77 2.92
CA SER A 13 15.97 14.24 2.21
C SER A 13 15.77 14.33 0.70
N ALA A 14 15.02 13.39 0.11
CA ALA A 14 14.73 13.41 -1.32
C ALA A 14 13.85 14.60 -1.70
N VAL A 15 12.83 14.89 -0.90
CA VAL A 15 11.90 16.00 -1.14
C VAL A 15 12.57 17.34 -0.82
N ALA A 16 13.28 17.47 0.30
CA ALA A 16 13.97 18.71 0.69
C ALA A 16 15.10 19.14 -0.28
N ARG A 17 15.55 18.26 -1.18
CA ARG A 17 16.54 18.57 -2.23
C ARG A 17 15.91 19.00 -3.56
N LEU A 18 14.58 18.99 -3.66
CA LEU A 18 13.89 19.31 -4.89
C LEU A 18 13.74 20.83 -5.06
N HIS A 19 14.39 21.42 -6.06
CA HIS A 19 14.36 22.87 -6.28
C HIS A 19 12.98 23.47 -6.56
N ASN A 20 12.00 22.66 -6.99
CA ASN A 20 10.67 23.12 -7.36
C ASN A 20 9.61 22.10 -6.92
N ALA A 21 8.68 22.53 -6.04
CA ALA A 21 7.56 21.70 -5.61
C ALA A 21 6.68 21.20 -6.79
N SER A 22 6.59 21.97 -7.88
CA SER A 22 5.86 21.56 -9.09
C SER A 22 6.49 20.33 -9.78
N GLN A 23 7.82 20.15 -9.69
CA GLN A 23 8.48 18.97 -10.26
C GLN A 23 8.16 17.70 -9.46
N LEU A 24 7.87 17.82 -8.16
CA LEU A 24 7.47 16.68 -7.32
C LEU A 24 6.18 16.04 -7.83
N GLY A 25 5.19 16.87 -8.16
CA GLY A 25 3.90 16.41 -8.69
C GLY A 25 4.06 15.68 -10.02
N LYS A 26 4.90 16.20 -10.92
CA LYS A 26 5.16 15.56 -12.23
C LYS A 26 5.89 14.22 -12.10
N ILE A 27 6.93 14.17 -11.26
CA ILE A 27 7.67 12.92 -11.00
C ILE A 27 6.75 11.89 -10.35
N SER A 28 6.02 12.29 -9.30
CA SER A 28 5.09 11.41 -8.59
C SER A 28 4.01 10.85 -9.52
N PHE A 29 3.41 11.70 -10.37
CA PHE A 29 2.39 11.25 -11.32
C PHE A 29 2.95 10.25 -12.34
N LEU A 30 4.14 10.50 -12.90
CA LEU A 30 4.80 9.58 -13.83
C LEU A 30 5.14 8.24 -13.15
N THR A 31 5.66 8.27 -11.93
CA THR A 31 6.02 7.07 -11.18
C THR A 31 4.78 6.26 -10.81
N ILE A 32 3.76 6.88 -10.22
CA ILE A 32 2.51 6.20 -9.84
C ILE A 32 1.82 5.65 -11.09
N GLY A 33 1.73 6.43 -12.16
CA GLY A 33 1.16 5.98 -13.42
C GLY A 33 1.88 4.75 -13.98
N THR A 34 3.21 4.75 -13.96
CA THR A 34 4.01 3.61 -14.42
C THR A 34 3.82 2.38 -13.53
N LEU A 35 3.80 2.54 -12.20
CA LEU A 35 3.59 1.44 -11.26
C LEU A 35 2.19 0.84 -11.39
N LEU A 36 1.15 1.66 -11.55
CA LEU A 36 -0.21 1.19 -11.76
C LEU A 36 -0.35 0.46 -13.11
N PHE A 37 0.28 0.99 -14.15
CA PHE A 37 0.25 0.39 -15.48
C PHE A 37 0.95 -0.98 -15.51
N THR A 38 2.13 -1.11 -14.91
CA THR A 38 2.83 -2.39 -14.81
C THR A 38 2.07 -3.39 -13.92
N THR A 39 1.44 -2.92 -12.84
CA THR A 39 0.57 -3.75 -12.00
C THR A 39 -0.64 -4.27 -12.79
N LEU A 40 -1.25 -3.44 -13.63
CA LEU A 40 -2.36 -3.83 -14.50
C LEU A 40 -1.93 -4.92 -15.49
N ILE A 41 -0.77 -4.77 -16.13
CA ILE A 41 -0.23 -5.80 -17.02
C ILE A 41 0.04 -7.09 -16.26
N ALA A 42 0.66 -7.02 -15.08
CA ALA A 42 0.95 -8.19 -14.26
C ALA A 42 -0.33 -8.94 -13.85
N ALA A 43 -1.39 -8.21 -13.47
CA ALA A 43 -2.69 -8.79 -13.14
C ALA A 43 -3.33 -9.49 -14.35
N LEU A 44 -3.29 -8.86 -15.54
CA LEU A 44 -3.80 -9.46 -16.78
C LEU A 44 -3.05 -10.74 -17.14
N VAL A 45 -1.71 -10.73 -17.05
CA VAL A 45 -0.88 -11.92 -17.28
C VAL A 45 -1.22 -13.01 -16.28
N GLY A 46 -1.38 -12.66 -14.99
CA GLY A 46 -1.78 -13.61 -13.96
C GLY A 46 -3.11 -14.30 -14.27
N VAL A 47 -4.14 -13.51 -14.60
CA VAL A 47 -5.47 -14.03 -14.97
C VAL A 47 -5.41 -14.89 -16.23
N LEU A 48 -4.62 -14.47 -17.23
CA LEU A 48 -4.52 -15.19 -18.49
C LEU A 48 -3.83 -16.54 -18.29
N VAL A 49 -2.74 -16.59 -17.50
CA VAL A 49 -2.05 -17.83 -17.14
C VAL A 49 -2.98 -18.75 -16.34
N THR A 50 -3.71 -18.26 -15.33
CA THR A 50 -4.62 -19.11 -14.57
C THR A 50 -5.73 -19.71 -15.43
N ASN A 51 -6.26 -18.94 -16.40
CA ASN A 51 -7.28 -19.42 -17.32
C ASN A 51 -6.71 -20.41 -18.34
N LEU A 52 -5.54 -20.13 -18.94
CA LEU A 52 -4.93 -21.01 -19.95
C LEU A 52 -4.53 -22.37 -19.39
N PHE A 53 -3.98 -22.40 -18.18
CA PHE A 53 -3.58 -23.65 -17.52
C PHE A 53 -4.75 -24.33 -16.80
N GLY A 54 -5.97 -23.78 -16.90
CA GLY A 54 -7.16 -24.33 -16.25
C GLY A 54 -6.98 -24.50 -14.75
N LEU A 55 -6.26 -23.58 -14.09
CA LEU A 55 -6.04 -23.59 -12.65
C LEU A 55 -7.34 -23.25 -11.95
N THR A 56 -8.19 -24.27 -11.84
CA THR A 56 -9.46 -24.23 -11.12
C THR A 56 -9.24 -24.80 -9.72
N ALA A 57 -9.99 -24.30 -8.75
CA ALA A 57 -10.02 -24.90 -7.41
C ALA A 57 -10.82 -26.21 -7.39
N GLU A 58 -11.40 -26.63 -8.52
CA GLU A 58 -12.17 -27.87 -8.67
C GLU A 58 -11.24 -29.08 -8.60
N GLY A 59 -11.30 -29.79 -7.48
CA GLY A 59 -10.45 -30.95 -7.20
C GLY A 59 -9.45 -30.75 -6.06
N LEU A 60 -9.33 -29.53 -5.51
CA LEU A 60 -8.72 -29.33 -4.19
C LEU A 60 -9.64 -29.99 -3.16
N VAL A 61 -9.32 -31.22 -2.75
CA VAL A 61 -10.00 -31.91 -1.64
C VAL A 61 -9.78 -31.09 -0.38
N GLN A 62 -10.74 -30.23 -0.04
CA GLN A 62 -10.81 -29.58 1.26
C GLN A 62 -10.91 -30.66 2.33
N GLY A 63 -9.78 -31.12 2.86
CA GLY A 63 -9.78 -31.88 4.11
C GLY A 63 -10.42 -31.01 5.21
N GLY A 64 -11.06 -31.61 6.22
CA GLY A 64 -11.81 -30.85 7.24
C GLY A 64 -11.04 -29.72 7.95
N ALA A 65 -9.70 -29.77 7.97
CA ALA A 65 -8.83 -28.69 8.45
C ALA A 65 -8.82 -27.45 7.52
N GLU A 66 -8.98 -27.64 6.22
CA GLU A 66 -9.00 -26.60 5.20
C GLU A 66 -10.37 -25.92 5.14
N THR A 67 -11.47 -26.67 5.29
CA THR A 67 -12.83 -26.12 5.48
C THR A 67 -12.93 -25.30 6.77
N ALA A 68 -12.27 -25.73 7.86
CA ALA A 68 -12.20 -24.95 9.09
C ALA A 68 -11.40 -23.65 8.92
N ARG A 69 -10.28 -23.66 8.16
CA ARG A 69 -9.55 -22.43 7.79
C ARG A 69 -10.37 -21.54 6.86
N LEU A 70 -11.11 -22.11 5.91
CA LEU A 70 -11.99 -21.35 5.02
C LEU A 70 -13.11 -20.64 5.78
N ASN A 71 -13.78 -21.32 6.72
CA ASN A 71 -14.75 -20.69 7.61
C ASN A 71 -14.12 -19.60 8.50
N ALA A 72 -12.88 -19.80 8.96
CA ALA A 72 -12.15 -18.76 9.69
C ALA A 72 -11.82 -17.56 8.80
N ILE A 73 -11.45 -17.78 7.52
CA ILE A 73 -11.20 -16.70 6.56
C ILE A 73 -12.50 -15.98 6.20
N GLU A 74 -13.59 -16.70 5.96
CA GLU A 74 -14.90 -16.14 5.66
C GLU A 74 -15.40 -15.27 6.81
N SER A 75 -15.43 -15.81 8.03
CA SER A 75 -15.89 -15.07 9.21
C SER A 75 -14.99 -13.89 9.61
N ASN A 76 -13.67 -13.98 9.44
CA ASN A 76 -12.74 -12.94 9.90
C ASN A 76 -12.32 -11.93 8.82
N TYR A 77 -12.29 -12.32 7.55
CA TYR A 77 -11.81 -11.47 6.45
C TYR A 77 -12.95 -10.93 5.57
N VAL A 78 -14.02 -11.69 5.30
CA VAL A 78 -15.11 -11.16 4.43
C VAL A 78 -15.81 -9.98 5.11
N GLY A 79 -16.03 -10.04 6.43
CA GLY A 79 -16.59 -8.92 7.20
C GLY A 79 -15.66 -7.69 7.25
N LYS A 80 -14.34 -7.88 7.36
CA LYS A 80 -13.37 -6.76 7.41
C LYS A 80 -13.07 -6.14 6.05
N VAL A 81 -13.08 -6.93 4.98
CA VAL A 81 -12.78 -6.45 3.62
C VAL A 81 -14.01 -5.78 3.01
N SER A 82 -15.23 -6.20 3.37
CA SER A 82 -16.48 -5.56 2.93
C SER A 82 -16.71 -4.19 3.58
N ASP A 83 -16.22 -3.98 4.81
CA ASP A 83 -16.30 -2.69 5.52
C ASP A 83 -15.18 -1.71 5.17
N LEU A 84 -14.10 -2.18 4.52
CA LEU A 84 -13.06 -1.30 3.98
C LEU A 84 -13.54 -0.66 2.68
N SER A 85 -14.45 0.29 2.80
CA SER A 85 -14.79 1.17 1.70
C SER A 85 -13.53 1.89 1.20
N VAL A 86 -13.40 2.05 -0.12
CA VAL A 86 -12.27 2.76 -0.75
C VAL A 86 -11.97 4.11 -0.07
N PRO A 87 -12.97 4.92 0.35
CA PRO A 87 -12.73 6.15 1.10
C PRO A 87 -12.04 5.93 2.46
N GLN A 88 -12.44 4.90 3.20
CA GLN A 88 -11.88 4.61 4.52
C GLN A 88 -10.41 4.19 4.43
N LEU A 89 -10.06 3.45 3.37
CA LEU A 89 -8.67 3.09 3.08
C LEU A 89 -7.83 4.33 2.77
N VAL A 90 -8.35 5.26 1.96
CA VAL A 90 -7.64 6.53 1.67
C VAL A 90 -7.45 7.35 2.94
N LEU A 91 -8.47 7.44 3.80
CA LEU A 91 -8.37 8.13 5.08
C LEU A 91 -7.36 7.48 6.02
N SER A 92 -7.17 6.15 5.95
CA SER A 92 -6.17 5.43 6.75
C SER A 92 -4.73 5.74 6.37
N PHE A 93 -4.50 6.36 5.21
CA PHE A 93 -3.20 6.84 4.79
C PHE A 93 -2.85 8.19 5.41
N ILE A 94 -3.84 8.96 5.90
CA ILE A 94 -3.59 10.23 6.56
C ILE A 94 -3.17 9.95 8.02
N PRO A 95 -1.93 10.31 8.41
CA PRO A 95 -1.44 10.05 9.75
C PRO A 95 -2.21 10.88 10.78
N LYS A 96 -2.87 10.22 11.74
CA LYS A 96 -3.45 10.89 12.92
C LYS A 96 -2.38 11.29 13.92
N ASN A 97 -1.34 10.45 14.05
CA ASN A 97 -0.18 10.71 14.90
C ASN A 97 1.09 10.10 14.25
N PRO A 98 1.92 10.90 13.58
CA PRO A 98 3.07 10.41 12.83
C PRO A 98 4.14 9.75 13.72
N PHE A 99 4.27 10.18 14.98
CA PHE A 99 5.21 9.56 15.92
C PHE A 99 4.76 8.18 16.37
N ALA A 100 3.45 7.97 16.51
CA ALA A 100 2.90 6.64 16.76
C ALA A 100 3.08 5.73 15.54
N ASP A 101 2.89 6.24 14.32
CA ASP A 101 3.10 5.47 13.10
C ASP A 101 4.59 5.09 12.88
N LEU A 102 5.55 5.89 13.35
CA LEU A 102 6.97 5.51 13.35
C LEU A 102 7.28 4.27 14.21
N THR A 103 6.41 3.92 15.16
CA THR A 103 6.53 2.68 15.97
C THR A 103 5.99 1.44 15.25
N GLY A 104 5.32 1.61 14.10
CA GLY A 104 4.71 0.50 13.36
C GLY A 104 3.40 -0.01 13.98
N ALA A 105 2.70 0.83 14.73
CA ALA A 105 1.48 0.46 15.43
C ALA A 105 0.33 0.04 14.51
N ASN A 106 0.31 0.50 13.25
CA ASN A 106 -0.74 0.20 12.29
C ASN A 106 -0.19 -0.47 11.02
N PRO A 107 -0.98 -1.31 10.33
CA PRO A 107 -0.58 -1.90 9.05
C PRO A 107 -0.34 -0.86 7.95
N THR A 108 -0.94 0.33 8.07
CA THR A 108 -0.79 1.43 7.10
C THR A 108 0.35 2.41 7.45
N SER A 109 1.04 2.21 8.59
CA SER A 109 1.99 3.17 9.13
C SER A 109 3.13 3.57 8.18
N ILE A 110 3.56 2.69 7.27
CA ILE A 110 4.60 3.01 6.28
C ILE A 110 4.10 4.11 5.34
N ILE A 111 2.86 3.99 4.83
CA ILE A 111 2.27 4.95 3.91
C ILE A 111 2.04 6.28 4.62
N SER A 112 1.54 6.25 5.87
CA SER A 112 1.32 7.45 6.68
C SER A 112 2.61 8.24 6.92
N VAL A 113 3.71 7.55 7.26
CA VAL A 113 5.03 8.17 7.48
C VAL A 113 5.58 8.78 6.19
N VAL A 114 5.43 8.13 5.04
CA VAL A 114 5.85 8.66 3.73
C VAL A 114 5.10 9.95 3.41
N ILE A 115 3.78 9.97 3.60
CA ILE A 115 2.95 11.16 3.35
C ILE A 115 3.37 12.31 4.26
N PHE A 116 3.54 12.05 5.56
CA PHE A 116 4.02 13.06 6.50
C PHE A 116 5.40 13.62 6.13
N ALA A 117 6.37 12.74 5.83
CA ALA A 117 7.71 13.14 5.43
C ALA A 117 7.74 13.97 4.14
N ALA A 118 6.87 13.63 3.17
CA ALA A 118 6.75 14.40 1.95
C ALA A 118 6.22 15.81 2.20
N PHE A 119 5.16 15.97 3.01
CA PHE A 119 4.65 17.30 3.38
C PHE A 119 5.68 18.12 4.16
N LEU A 120 6.38 17.50 5.11
CA LEU A 120 7.44 18.15 5.87
C LEU A 120 8.60 18.59 4.95
N GLY A 121 8.99 17.75 3.99
CA GLY A 121 10.01 18.08 3.00
C GLY A 121 9.61 19.25 2.11
N VAL A 122 8.35 19.31 1.66
CA VAL A 122 7.83 20.46 0.88
C VAL A 122 7.81 21.73 1.72
N ALA A 123 7.44 21.65 2.99
CA ALA A 123 7.48 22.81 3.89
C ALA A 123 8.92 23.32 4.08
N ALA A 124 9.90 22.43 4.18
CA ALA A 124 11.31 22.78 4.28
C ALA A 124 11.89 23.43 3.01
N LEU A 125 11.32 23.18 1.82
CA LEU A 125 11.72 23.83 0.57
C LEU A 125 11.30 25.31 0.47
N ASN A 126 10.29 25.71 1.24
CA ASN A 126 9.73 27.06 1.21
C ASN A 126 10.32 27.99 2.29
N CYS A 127 11.37 27.56 3.00
CA CYS A 127 12.17 28.33 3.95
C CYS A 127 13.59 28.51 3.41
#